data_AF-A0AAP4A2X1-F1
#
_entry.id   AF-A0AAP4A2X1-F1
#
_cell.length_a   1.000
_cell.length_b   1.000
_cell.length_c   1.000
_cell.angle_alpha   90.00
_cell.angle_beta   90.00
_cell.angle_gamma   90.00
#
_symmetry.space_group_name_H-M   'P 1'
#
loop_
_entity.id
_entity.type
_entity.pdbx_description
1 polymer ?
#
loop_
_entity_poly.entity_id
_entity_poly.type
_entity_poly.pdbx_seq_one_letter_code
_entity_poly.pdbx_strand_id
1 'polypeptide(L)'
;MSRFPVHGNTLSELQHHRRMETSFSITETGRLDAFTKTWTADPWKGFTGTVIVFLITDEQIIHATEPHSYGVDGVRVGDPSREDYWYEDIPIDVVEKMNSYAIWHAHTPIDRVTPDKFKEWAEAIGPFIQVFTSPIKLHSTEETRKVK
;
A
#
# COMPACT_ATOMS: atom_id res chain seq x y z
N MET A 1 -9.19 -16.92 -17.14
CA MET A 1 -9.76 -16.44 -15.85
C MET A 1 -9.47 -14.96 -15.76
N SER A 2 -10.48 -14.13 -15.51
CA SER A 2 -10.25 -12.68 -15.37
C SER A 2 -9.49 -12.41 -14.07
N ARG A 3 -8.46 -11.58 -14.16
CA ARG A 3 -7.64 -11.15 -13.03
C ARG A 3 -8.33 -10.08 -12.18
N PHE A 4 -9.43 -9.53 -12.67
CA PHE A 4 -10.20 -8.48 -12.04
C PHE A 4 -11.49 -9.01 -11.41
N PRO A 5 -11.97 -8.40 -10.32
CA PRO A 5 -11.35 -7.27 -9.61
C PRO A 5 -10.06 -7.66 -8.83
N VAL A 6 -9.10 -6.74 -8.78
CA VAL A 6 -7.91 -6.89 -7.92
C VAL A 6 -8.22 -6.28 -6.56
N HIS A 7 -7.97 -7.02 -5.49
CA HIS A 7 -8.22 -6.57 -4.12
C HIS A 7 -6.91 -6.42 -3.35
N GLY A 8 -6.86 -5.40 -2.49
CA GLY A 8 -5.78 -5.23 -1.53
C GLY A 8 -6.27 -4.78 -0.16
N ASN A 9 -5.50 -5.14 0.87
CA ASN A 9 -5.69 -4.67 2.24
C ASN A 9 -4.32 -4.56 2.92
N THR A 10 -4.14 -3.55 3.76
CA THR A 10 -2.98 -3.45 4.65
C THR A 10 -3.37 -2.70 5.93
N LEU A 11 -2.95 -3.24 7.07
CA LEU A 11 -2.94 -2.57 8.37
C LEU A 11 -1.51 -2.12 8.70
N SER A 12 -1.36 -0.89 9.18
CA SER A 12 -0.06 -0.35 9.59
C SER A 12 -0.13 0.27 10.99
N GLU A 13 0.84 -0.09 11.83
CA GLU A 13 1.11 0.60 13.09
C GLU A 13 2.18 1.67 12.88
N LEU A 14 1.79 2.94 12.93
CA LEU A 14 2.63 4.09 12.61
C LEU A 14 3.33 4.69 13.85
N GLN A 15 3.65 3.81 14.81
CA GLN A 15 4.17 4.15 16.14
C GLN A 15 3.22 5.03 16.97
N HIS A 16 3.52 5.19 18.27
CA HIS A 16 2.76 6.09 19.16
C HIS A 16 1.24 5.92 19.11
N HIS A 17 0.78 4.66 19.06
CA HIS A 17 -0.65 4.29 19.00
C HIS A 17 -1.40 4.74 17.74
N ARG A 18 -0.70 5.24 16.72
CA ARG A 18 -1.27 5.66 15.43
C ARG A 18 -1.44 4.44 14.52
N ARG A 19 -2.61 4.30 13.92
CA ARG A 19 -2.91 3.17 13.04
C ARG A 19 -3.69 3.62 11.82
N MET A 20 -3.40 2.95 10.71
CA MET A 20 -4.16 3.09 9.48
C MET A 20 -4.42 1.70 8.91
N GLU A 21 -5.62 1.50 8.41
CA GLU A 21 -5.99 0.34 7.61
C GLU A 21 -6.60 0.83 6.32
N THR A 22 -6.17 0.28 5.21
CA THR A 22 -6.78 0.58 3.91
C THR A 22 -7.08 -0.72 3.19
N SER A 23 -8.27 -0.79 2.59
CA SER A 23 -8.65 -1.80 1.62
C SER A 23 -9.07 -1.14 0.31
N PHE A 24 -8.86 -1.83 -0.81
CA PHE A 24 -9.28 -1.33 -2.12
C PHE A 24 -9.69 -2.46 -3.07
N SER A 25 -10.42 -2.07 -4.11
CA SER A 25 -10.69 -2.89 -5.30
C SER A 25 -10.42 -2.10 -6.57
N ILE A 26 -9.72 -2.71 -7.53
CA ILE A 26 -9.54 -2.15 -8.88
C ILE A 26 -10.39 -2.97 -9.85
N THR A 27 -11.19 -2.31 -10.67
CA THR A 27 -11.97 -2.95 -11.75
C THR A 27 -11.16 -3.05 -13.04
N GLU A 28 -11.64 -3.85 -13.99
CA GLU A 28 -11.02 -3.94 -15.34
C GLU A 28 -11.06 -2.61 -16.10
N THR A 29 -11.95 -1.69 -15.74
CA THR A 29 -12.05 -0.35 -16.37
C THR A 29 -11.06 0.64 -15.78
N GLY A 30 -10.26 0.23 -14.78
CA GLY A 30 -9.28 1.07 -14.09
C GLY A 30 -9.83 1.89 -12.93
N ARG A 31 -11.08 1.68 -12.53
CA ARG A 31 -11.62 2.35 -11.34
C ARG A 31 -11.08 1.68 -10.08
N LEU A 32 -10.38 2.45 -9.25
CA LEU A 32 -9.96 2.05 -7.91
C LEU A 32 -10.95 2.63 -6.89
N ASP A 33 -11.63 1.77 -6.16
CA ASP A 33 -12.47 2.15 -5.01
C ASP A 33 -11.78 1.69 -3.73
N ALA A 34 -11.62 2.58 -2.76
CA ALA A 34 -10.88 2.34 -1.53
C ALA A 34 -11.63 2.82 -0.28
N PHE A 35 -11.30 2.15 0.82
CA PHE A 35 -11.76 2.46 2.17
C PHE A 35 -10.55 2.56 3.07
N THR A 36 -10.44 3.65 3.82
CA THR A 36 -9.35 3.89 4.76
C THR A 36 -9.92 4.19 6.14
N LYS A 37 -9.45 3.45 7.14
CA LYS A 37 -9.70 3.72 8.55
C LYS A 37 -8.44 4.31 9.17
N THR A 38 -8.57 5.45 9.84
CA THR A 38 -7.50 6.12 10.58
C THR A 38 -7.89 6.19 12.04
N TRP A 39 -7.04 5.74 12.96
CA TRP A 39 -7.37 5.82 14.39
C TRP A 39 -6.15 5.86 15.31
N THR A 40 -6.36 6.43 16.49
CA THR A 40 -5.35 6.50 17.56
C THR A 40 -5.90 5.99 18.90
N ALA A 41 -5.00 5.48 19.74
CA ALA A 41 -5.29 5.22 21.16
C ALA A 41 -4.58 6.20 22.10
N ASP A 42 -3.91 7.24 21.56
CA ASP A 42 -3.28 8.27 22.38
C ASP A 42 -4.37 9.14 23.05
N PRO A 43 -4.32 9.35 24.38
CA PRO A 43 -5.34 10.12 25.08
C PRO A 43 -5.43 11.59 24.66
N TRP A 44 -4.31 12.20 24.26
CA TRP A 44 -4.17 13.65 24.15
C TRP A 44 -3.81 14.11 22.74
N LYS A 45 -3.10 13.29 21.97
CA LYS A 45 -2.58 13.66 20.65
C LYS A 45 -3.28 12.89 19.54
N GLY A 46 -3.92 13.65 18.66
CA GLY A 46 -4.33 13.19 17.35
C GLY A 46 -3.16 13.01 16.38
N PHE A 47 -3.47 12.60 15.17
CA PHE A 47 -2.52 12.62 14.06
C PHE A 47 -3.25 12.73 12.72
N THR A 48 -2.50 13.11 11.69
CA THR A 48 -2.97 13.05 10.30
C THR A 48 -2.22 11.94 9.59
N GLY A 49 -2.96 10.89 9.23
CA GLY A 49 -2.49 9.81 8.39
C GLY A 49 -2.52 10.19 6.91
N THR A 50 -1.69 9.57 6.10
CA THR A 50 -1.70 9.66 4.63
C THR A 50 -1.59 8.25 4.05
N VAL A 51 -2.40 7.95 3.05
CA VAL A 51 -2.34 6.71 2.29
C VAL A 51 -2.01 6.98 0.82
N ILE A 52 -1.17 6.11 0.25
CA ILE A 52 -0.88 6.04 -1.19
C ILE A 52 -0.90 4.58 -1.61
N VAL A 53 -1.54 4.29 -2.74
CA VAL A 53 -1.52 2.96 -3.36
C VAL A 53 -0.58 3.01 -4.55
N PHE A 54 0.45 2.16 -4.52
CA PHE A 54 1.39 1.96 -5.62
C PHE A 54 0.99 0.75 -6.45
N LEU A 55 0.98 0.93 -7.77
CA LEU A 55 0.81 -0.17 -8.73
C LEU A 55 2.16 -0.51 -9.34
N ILE A 56 2.49 -1.79 -9.31
CA ILE A 56 3.87 -2.28 -9.47
C ILE A 56 3.87 -3.37 -10.55
N THR A 57 4.87 -3.35 -11.41
CA THR A 57 5.28 -4.49 -12.27
C THR A 57 6.40 -5.26 -11.58
N ASP A 58 6.94 -6.31 -12.20
CA ASP A 58 7.99 -7.14 -11.60
C ASP A 58 9.18 -6.34 -11.05
N GLU A 59 9.47 -5.14 -11.54
CA GLU A 59 10.70 -4.42 -11.16
C GLU A 59 10.48 -2.94 -10.85
N GLN A 60 9.28 -2.40 -11.10
CA GLN A 60 9.07 -0.96 -11.06
C GLN A 60 7.67 -0.56 -10.63
N ILE A 61 7.59 0.53 -9.86
CA ILE A 61 6.34 1.26 -9.63
C ILE A 61 5.96 1.98 -10.93
N ILE A 62 4.83 1.61 -11.51
CA ILE A 62 4.33 2.20 -12.77
C ILE A 62 3.27 3.26 -12.53
N HIS A 63 2.69 3.31 -11.33
CA HIS A 63 1.71 4.33 -10.95
C HIS A 63 1.61 4.47 -9.43
N ALA A 64 1.19 5.65 -8.99
CA ALA A 64 0.89 5.97 -7.61
C ALA A 64 -0.38 6.83 -7.59
N THR A 65 -1.31 6.51 -6.69
CA THR A 65 -2.50 7.35 -6.46
C THR A 65 -2.11 8.72 -5.92
N GLU A 66 -3.05 9.66 -5.96
CA GLU A 66 -2.90 10.88 -5.18
C GLU A 66 -2.79 10.56 -3.67
N PRO A 67 -2.03 11.35 -2.90
CA PRO A 67 -1.99 11.19 -1.45
C PRO A 67 -3.34 11.56 -0.83
N HIS A 68 -3.95 10.61 -0.12
CA HIS A 68 -5.17 10.85 0.66
C HIS A 68 -4.84 10.97 2.14
N SER A 69 -5.11 12.14 2.73
CA SER A 69 -4.77 12.43 4.13
C SER A 69 -6.00 12.60 5.01
N TYR A 70 -5.98 11.96 6.18
CA TYR A 70 -7.10 11.92 7.13
C TYR A 70 -6.63 12.19 8.55
N GLY A 71 -7.30 13.11 9.24
CA GLY A 71 -6.99 13.50 10.62
C GLY A 71 -7.93 12.88 11.64
N VAL A 72 -7.38 12.51 12.79
CA VAL A 72 -8.11 12.11 14.00
C VAL A 72 -7.56 12.86 15.22
N ASP A 73 -8.37 13.02 16.25
CA ASP A 73 -8.00 13.63 17.52
C ASP A 73 -7.52 12.61 18.55
N GLY A 74 -7.00 13.08 19.69
CA GLY A 74 -6.75 12.21 20.84
C GLY A 74 -8.05 11.75 21.50
N VAL A 75 -8.04 10.59 22.16
CA VAL A 75 -9.23 9.94 22.74
C VAL A 75 -10.02 10.83 23.70
N ARG A 76 -9.34 11.75 24.42
CA ARG A 76 -9.99 12.69 25.37
C ARG A 76 -10.22 14.08 24.79
N VAL A 77 -9.83 14.32 23.55
CA VAL A 77 -9.89 15.63 22.90
C VAL A 77 -11.05 15.70 21.91
N GLY A 78 -11.27 14.65 21.13
CA GLY A 78 -12.27 14.64 20.08
C GLY A 78 -12.53 13.24 19.55
N ASP A 79 -12.62 13.12 18.23
CA ASP A 79 -12.88 11.85 17.55
C ASP A 79 -11.57 11.10 17.26
N PRO A 80 -11.29 9.96 17.94
CA PRO A 80 -10.04 9.24 17.76
C PRO A 80 -10.07 8.24 16.59
N SER A 81 -11.18 8.10 15.86
CA SER A 81 -11.34 7.10 14.80
C SER A 81 -12.20 7.62 13.67
N ARG A 82 -11.64 7.62 12.46
CA ARG A 82 -12.32 8.09 11.25
C ARG A 82 -12.29 7.02 10.16
N GLU A 83 -13.36 6.97 9.38
CA GLU A 83 -13.54 6.08 8.23
C GLU A 83 -13.83 6.91 6.98
N ASP A 84 -13.10 6.67 5.90
CA ASP A 84 -13.16 7.45 4.68
C ASP A 84 -13.20 6.55 3.44
N TYR A 85 -14.14 6.83 2.54
CA TYR A 85 -14.23 6.22 1.22
C TYR A 85 -13.68 7.17 0.17
N TRP A 86 -12.86 6.66 -0.74
CA TRP A 86 -12.29 7.42 -1.84
C TRP A 86 -12.15 6.56 -3.08
N TYR A 87 -12.01 7.22 -4.24
CA TYR A 87 -11.82 6.54 -5.50
C TYR A 87 -10.87 7.33 -6.39
N GLU A 88 -10.23 6.62 -7.31
CA GLU A 88 -9.36 7.20 -8.34
C GLU A 88 -9.49 6.42 -9.65
N ASP A 89 -9.36 7.12 -10.78
CA ASP A 89 -9.32 6.50 -12.10
C ASP A 89 -7.87 6.24 -12.51
N ILE A 90 -7.50 4.97 -12.59
CA ILE A 90 -6.17 4.52 -13.00
C ILE A 90 -6.15 4.37 -14.53
N PRO A 91 -5.11 4.87 -15.23
CA PRO A 91 -4.95 4.65 -16.66
C PRO A 91 -5.03 3.16 -17.04
N ILE A 92 -5.81 2.83 -18.07
CA ILE A 92 -6.05 1.42 -18.45
C ILE A 92 -4.74 0.68 -18.80
N ASP A 93 -3.78 1.38 -19.39
CA ASP A 93 -2.49 0.80 -19.77
C ASP A 93 -1.61 0.47 -18.55
N VAL A 94 -1.85 1.10 -17.40
CA VAL A 94 -1.24 0.75 -16.10
C VAL A 94 -1.93 -0.49 -15.53
N VAL A 95 -3.25 -0.51 -15.57
CA VAL A 95 -4.09 -1.60 -15.03
C VAL A 95 -3.77 -2.94 -15.71
N GLU A 96 -3.57 -2.91 -17.03
CA GLU A 96 -3.17 -4.08 -17.83
C GLU A 96 -1.74 -4.57 -17.51
N LYS A 97 -0.82 -3.65 -17.17
CA LYS A 97 0.60 -3.95 -16.94
C LYS A 97 0.94 -4.34 -15.51
N MET A 98 0.26 -3.75 -14.52
CA MET A 98 0.57 -4.01 -13.10
C MET A 98 0.50 -5.50 -12.83
N ASN A 99 1.29 -6.05 -11.92
CA ASN A 99 1.20 -7.43 -11.44
C ASN A 99 1.16 -7.52 -9.90
N SER A 100 1.53 -6.44 -9.22
CA SER A 100 1.64 -6.32 -7.78
C SER A 100 1.18 -4.93 -7.34
N TYR A 101 0.99 -4.77 -6.03
CA TYR A 101 0.65 -3.47 -5.43
C TYR A 101 1.34 -3.31 -4.08
N ALA A 102 1.43 -2.06 -3.60
CA ALA A 102 1.79 -1.76 -2.23
C ALA A 102 0.88 -0.65 -1.69
N ILE A 103 0.39 -0.81 -0.46
CA ILE A 103 -0.32 0.24 0.26
C ILE A 103 0.65 0.84 1.25
N TRP A 104 0.88 2.14 1.15
CA TRP A 104 1.79 2.84 2.02
C TRP A 104 1.04 3.82 2.91
N HIS A 105 1.31 3.74 4.21
CA HIS A 105 0.74 4.60 5.23
C HIS A 105 1.82 5.43 5.90
N ALA A 106 1.55 6.71 6.14
CA ALA A 106 2.43 7.61 6.88
C ALA A 106 1.66 8.53 7.81
N HIS A 107 2.27 8.88 8.95
CA HIS A 107 1.70 9.80 9.94
C HIS A 107 2.11 11.27 9.73
N THR A 108 2.80 11.55 8.63
CA THR A 108 3.27 12.90 8.26
C THR A 108 2.64 13.23 6.91
N PRO A 109 1.91 14.35 6.77
CA PRO A 109 1.32 14.75 5.49
C PRO A 109 2.42 14.91 4.44
N ILE A 110 2.15 14.43 3.22
CA ILE A 110 3.01 14.65 2.07
C ILE A 110 2.22 15.40 1.03
N ASP A 111 2.65 16.62 0.77
CA ASP A 111 1.91 17.52 -0.11
C ASP A 111 2.05 17.12 -1.59
N ARG A 112 3.15 16.44 -1.98
CA ARG A 112 3.38 15.91 -3.34
C ARG A 112 4.38 14.75 -3.36
N VAL A 113 4.15 13.80 -4.27
CA VAL A 113 5.17 12.83 -4.70
C VAL A 113 6.21 13.56 -5.54
N THR A 114 7.33 13.97 -4.95
CA THR A 114 8.49 14.48 -5.70
C THR A 114 9.39 13.31 -6.11
N PRO A 115 10.23 13.42 -7.16
CA PRO A 115 11.18 12.37 -7.53
C PRO A 115 12.09 11.92 -6.37
N ASP A 116 12.50 12.85 -5.50
CA ASP A 116 13.33 12.54 -4.33
C ASP A 116 12.54 11.78 -3.26
N LYS A 117 11.28 12.18 -2.99
CA LYS A 117 10.40 11.44 -2.08
C LYS A 117 10.06 10.06 -2.64
N PHE A 118 9.86 9.96 -3.95
CA PHE A 118 9.67 8.69 -4.64
C PHE A 118 10.90 7.78 -4.53
N LYS A 119 12.12 8.32 -4.61
CA LYS A 119 13.35 7.54 -4.40
C LYS A 119 13.47 7.03 -2.95
N GLU A 120 13.19 7.90 -1.99
CA GLU A 120 13.16 7.54 -0.56
C GLU A 120 12.09 6.45 -0.29
N TRP A 121 10.96 6.52 -0.99
CA TRP A 121 9.94 5.48 -0.94
C TRP A 121 10.40 4.21 -1.65
N ALA A 122 10.93 4.28 -2.86
CA ALA A 122 11.45 3.13 -3.61
C ALA A 122 12.51 2.36 -2.79
N GLU A 123 13.34 3.06 -2.01
CA GLU A 123 14.26 2.44 -1.06
C GLU A 123 13.53 1.79 0.13
N ALA A 124 12.47 2.41 0.67
CA ALA A 124 11.67 1.87 1.76
C ALA A 124 10.79 0.65 1.38
N ILE A 125 10.29 0.61 0.14
CA ILE A 125 9.58 -0.56 -0.42
C ILE A 125 10.52 -1.55 -1.12
N GLY A 126 11.79 -1.22 -1.33
CA GLY A 126 12.81 -2.10 -1.91
C GLY A 126 12.89 -3.49 -1.23
N PRO A 127 12.85 -3.60 0.11
CA PRO A 127 12.77 -4.89 0.79
C PRO A 127 11.48 -5.66 0.49
N PHE A 128 10.35 -4.98 0.31
CA PHE A 128 9.07 -5.61 -0.03
C PHE A 128 9.04 -6.05 -1.49
N ILE A 129 9.59 -5.24 -2.41
CA ILE A 129 9.78 -5.64 -3.81
C ILE A 129 10.65 -6.91 -3.86
N GLN A 130 11.79 -6.97 -3.15
CA GLN A 130 12.60 -8.20 -3.11
C GLN A 130 11.84 -9.43 -2.56
N VAL A 131 10.89 -9.26 -1.65
CA VAL A 131 10.05 -10.35 -1.13
C VAL A 131 9.02 -10.81 -2.17
N PHE A 132 8.48 -9.92 -3.01
CA PHE A 132 7.55 -10.26 -4.09
C PHE A 132 8.25 -10.73 -5.38
N THR A 133 9.47 -10.26 -5.66
CA THR A 133 10.24 -10.59 -6.87
C THR A 133 11.19 -11.75 -6.68
N SER A 134 11.40 -12.22 -5.45
CA SER A 134 12.13 -13.48 -5.24
C SER A 134 11.31 -14.62 -5.83
N PRO A 135 11.75 -15.29 -6.91
CA PRO A 135 11.15 -16.56 -7.28
C PRO A 135 11.27 -17.45 -6.05
N ILE A 136 10.14 -18.01 -5.59
CA ILE A 136 10.13 -19.12 -4.66
C ILE A 136 11.11 -20.13 -5.27
N LYS A 137 12.32 -20.23 -4.72
CA LYS A 137 13.21 -21.35 -4.98
C LYS A 137 12.46 -22.56 -4.45
N LEU A 138 11.72 -23.22 -5.33
CA LEU A 138 11.41 -24.63 -5.14
C LEU A 138 12.75 -25.27 -4.79
N HIS A 139 12.85 -25.76 -3.57
CA HIS A 139 13.90 -26.68 -3.19
C HIS A 139 13.76 -27.88 -4.13
N SER A 140 14.45 -27.84 -5.28
CA SER A 140 14.74 -29.05 -6.03
C SER A 140 15.81 -29.77 -5.21
N THR A 141 15.35 -30.67 -4.35
CA THR A 141 16.22 -31.68 -3.75
C THR A 141 16.68 -32.57 -4.90
N GLU A 142 17.81 -32.23 -5.53
CA GLU A 142 18.57 -33.18 -6.32
C GLU A 142 19.18 -34.21 -5.37
N GLU A 143 18.41 -35.23 -5.01
CA GLU A 143 18.97 -36.47 -4.48
C GLU A 143 19.59 -37.25 -5.65
N THR A 144 20.89 -37.02 -5.82
CA THR A 144 21.90 -37.95 -6.30
C THR A 144 21.41 -39.30 -6.83
N ARG A 145 21.26 -39.40 -8.15
CA ARG A 145 21.44 -40.66 -8.88
C ARG A 145 22.94 -40.99 -8.91
N LYS A 146 23.44 -41.70 -7.90
CA LYS A 146 24.71 -42.43 -8.04
C LYS A 146 24.46 -43.71 -8.81
N VAL A 147 24.87 -43.70 -10.06
CA VAL A 147 25.19 -44.90 -10.83
C VAL A 147 26.54 -45.42 -10.35
N LYS A 148 26.55 -46.59 -9.72
CA LYS A 148 27.58 -47.60 -9.92
C LYS A 148 27.06 -48.97 -9.53
#